data_AF-A0A2V3IIX2-F1
#
_entry.id   AF-A0A2V3IIX2-F1
#
_cell.length_a   1.000
_cell.length_b   1.000
_cell.length_c   1.000
_cell.angle_alpha   90.00
_cell.angle_beta   90.00
_cell.angle_gamma   90.00
#
_symmetry.space_group_name_H-M   'P 1'
#
loop_
_entity.id
_entity.type
_entity.pdbx_description
1 polymer ?
#
loop_
_entity_poly.entity_id
_entity_poly.type
_entity_poly.pdbx_seq_one_letter_code
_entity_poly.pdbx_strand_id
1 'polypeptide(L)'
;MFATIEDILTRFHHMRGRHTLYLPGTNHAVIATQLVVEKELTKEGLTRDQLGPENFLKRVWKWKEEKGDYINVHMRRLGASCDWDRSLFTLEERMSAAVAEAFKRLHDQGLIYRGDYMVSWRPTLRTAVSDLEVELSEEKGKLYYFRYPLSDGSGFIPVATTPPEIILGDTALCVHPADERYSQYVGKTVVFQLPDEISQSLEMNTLIESLGLVH
;
A
#
# COMPACT_ATOMS: atom_id res chain seq x y z
N MET A 1 0.41 -9.44 25.91
CA MET A 1 1.54 -8.73 26.56
C MET A 1 1.18 -7.26 26.82
N PHE A 2 0.65 -6.52 25.84
CA PHE A 2 0.26 -5.10 26.00
C PHE A 2 -0.79 -4.85 27.10
N ALA A 3 -1.90 -5.61 27.10
CA ALA A 3 -2.96 -5.45 28.11
C ALA A 3 -2.46 -5.56 29.56
N THR A 4 -1.43 -6.37 29.83
CA THR A 4 -0.86 -6.52 31.19
C THR A 4 -0.14 -5.26 31.64
N ILE A 5 0.64 -4.62 30.76
CA ILE A 5 1.39 -3.40 31.08
C ILE A 5 0.43 -2.24 31.30
N GLU A 6 -0.54 -2.06 30.40
CA GLU A 6 -1.58 -1.04 30.49
C GLU A 6 -2.39 -1.19 31.79
N ASP A 7 -2.75 -2.42 32.14
CA ASP A 7 -3.50 -2.75 33.36
C ASP A 7 -2.71 -2.46 34.64
N ILE A 8 -1.43 -2.87 34.69
CA ILE A 8 -0.55 -2.59 35.84
C ILE A 8 -0.43 -1.09 36.07
N LEU A 9 -0.18 -0.31 35.00
CA LEU A 9 -0.04 1.15 35.11
C LEU A 9 -1.35 1.81 35.56
N THR A 10 -2.47 1.38 35.00
CA THR A 10 -3.80 1.88 35.36
C THR A 10 -4.09 1.61 36.83
N ARG A 11 -3.90 0.37 37.29
CA ARG A 11 -4.11 -0.01 38.69
C ARG A 11 -3.17 0.73 39.63
N PHE A 12 -1.88 0.81 39.29
CA PHE A 12 -0.89 1.51 40.09
C PHE A 12 -1.25 2.98 40.30
N HIS A 13 -1.63 3.68 39.24
CA HIS A 13 -2.01 5.09 39.35
C HIS A 13 -3.35 5.30 40.05
N HIS A 14 -4.33 4.42 39.82
CA HIS A 14 -5.60 4.43 40.53
C HIS A 14 -5.38 4.26 42.05
N MET A 15 -4.57 3.26 42.45
CA MET A 15 -4.24 3.01 43.86
C MET A 15 -3.47 4.17 44.51
N ARG A 16 -2.79 5.02 43.73
CA ARG A 16 -2.16 6.26 44.19
C ARG A 16 -3.09 7.46 44.27
N GLY A 17 -4.40 7.25 44.11
CA GLY A 17 -5.42 8.29 44.19
C GLY A 17 -5.51 9.17 42.93
N ARG A 18 -4.93 8.75 41.80
CA ARG A 18 -5.10 9.47 40.53
C ARG A 18 -6.36 9.03 39.81
N HIS A 19 -7.01 9.96 39.11
CA HIS A 19 -8.04 9.62 38.15
C HIS A 19 -7.42 8.93 36.93
N THR A 20 -7.78 7.68 36.70
CA THR A 20 -7.31 6.87 35.59
C THR A 20 -8.46 6.47 34.69
N LEU A 21 -8.23 6.44 33.38
CA LEU A 21 -9.17 5.97 32.38
C LEU A 21 -8.44 5.05 31.41
N TYR A 22 -8.86 3.79 31.34
CA TYR A 22 -8.36 2.80 30.40
C TYR A 22 -9.51 2.37 29.49
N LEU A 23 -9.54 2.91 28.27
CA LEU A 23 -10.60 2.64 27.29
C LEU A 23 -10.25 1.43 26.45
N PRO A 24 -11.09 0.38 26.43
CA PRO A 24 -10.92 -0.73 25.51
C PRO A 24 -11.51 -0.38 24.13
N GLY A 25 -11.04 -1.06 23.10
CA GLY A 25 -11.62 -0.96 21.77
C GLY A 25 -11.07 -2.00 20.82
N THR A 26 -11.81 -2.25 19.74
CA THR A 26 -11.42 -3.21 18.70
C THR A 26 -11.32 -2.52 17.35
N ASN A 27 -10.30 -2.91 16.59
CA ASN A 27 -10.06 -2.40 15.25
C ASN A 27 -10.62 -3.37 14.20
N HIS A 28 -11.29 -2.85 13.19
CA HIS A 28 -11.79 -3.58 12.02
C HIS A 28 -10.69 -4.09 11.10
N ALA A 29 -9.49 -3.48 11.14
CA ALA A 29 -8.28 -3.95 10.45
C ALA A 29 -8.51 -4.30 8.96
N VAL A 30 -9.17 -3.39 8.21
CA VAL A 30 -9.61 -3.49 6.80
C VAL A 30 -9.02 -4.66 6.02
N ILE A 31 -7.75 -4.52 5.58
CA ILE A 31 -7.07 -5.44 4.66
C ILE A 31 -6.80 -6.79 5.33
N ALA A 32 -6.43 -6.79 6.62
CA ALA A 32 -6.19 -8.03 7.37
C ALA A 32 -7.47 -8.84 7.53
N THR A 33 -8.58 -8.19 7.89
CA THR A 33 -9.90 -8.84 8.01
C THR A 33 -10.36 -9.37 6.66
N GLN A 34 -10.22 -8.59 5.59
CA GLN A 34 -10.54 -9.03 4.23
C GLN A 34 -9.75 -10.29 3.85
N LEU A 35 -8.43 -10.32 4.10
CA LEU A 35 -7.58 -11.48 3.82
C LEU A 35 -8.01 -12.74 4.58
N VAL A 36 -8.42 -12.60 5.84
CA VAL A 36 -8.89 -13.73 6.64
C VAL A 36 -10.22 -14.26 6.11
N VAL A 37 -11.18 -13.37 5.82
CA VAL A 37 -12.49 -13.74 5.28
C VAL A 37 -12.37 -14.37 3.89
N GLU A 38 -11.53 -13.82 3.00
CA GLU A 38 -11.26 -14.41 1.68
C GLU A 38 -10.62 -15.80 1.77
N LYS A 39 -9.73 -16.02 2.75
CA LYS A 39 -9.17 -17.36 3.02
C LYS A 39 -10.24 -18.35 3.50
N GLU A 40 -11.21 -17.91 4.31
CA GLU A 40 -12.35 -18.77 4.69
C GLU A 40 -13.24 -19.09 3.50
N LEU A 41 -13.58 -18.10 2.68
CA LEU A 41 -14.37 -18.29 1.47
C LEU A 41 -13.71 -19.26 0.48
N THR A 42 -12.40 -19.16 0.32
CA THR A 42 -11.64 -20.07 -0.55
C THR A 42 -11.75 -21.52 -0.09
N LYS A 43 -11.78 -21.78 1.23
CA LYS A 43 -12.01 -23.13 1.79
C LYS A 43 -13.42 -23.66 1.53
N GLU A 44 -14.39 -22.74 1.44
CA GLU A 44 -15.78 -23.04 1.08
C GLU A 44 -15.97 -23.17 -0.45
N GLY A 45 -14.92 -22.95 -1.25
CA GLY A 45 -14.98 -22.99 -2.71
C GLY A 45 -15.63 -21.76 -3.35
N LEU A 46 -15.82 -20.69 -2.58
CA LEU A 46 -16.43 -19.44 -3.03
C LEU A 46 -15.37 -18.35 -3.21
N THR A 47 -15.65 -17.38 -4.09
CA THR A 47 -14.80 -16.19 -4.26
C THR A 47 -15.55 -14.91 -3.90
N ARG A 48 -14.80 -13.86 -3.55
CA ARG A 48 -15.36 -12.52 -3.27
C ARG A 48 -16.20 -12.01 -4.44
N ASP A 49 -15.70 -12.20 -5.66
CA ASP A 49 -16.35 -11.71 -6.88
C ASP A 49 -17.70 -12.41 -7.15
N GLN A 50 -17.86 -13.67 -6.71
CA GLN A 50 -19.13 -14.41 -6.82
C GLN A 50 -20.20 -13.93 -5.82
N LEU A 51 -19.79 -13.48 -4.63
CA LEU A 51 -20.72 -13.01 -3.60
C LEU A 51 -21.25 -11.61 -3.90
N GLY A 52 -20.43 -10.79 -4.56
CA GLY A 52 -20.68 -9.37 -4.74
C GLY A 52 -20.50 -8.55 -3.44
N PRO A 53 -20.49 -7.21 -3.55
CA PRO A 53 -20.08 -6.33 -2.45
C PRO A 53 -20.96 -6.45 -1.21
N GLU A 54 -22.28 -6.50 -1.38
CA GLU A 54 -23.22 -6.52 -0.25
C GLU A 54 -23.14 -7.81 0.56
N ASN A 55 -23.10 -8.96 -0.09
CA ASN A 55 -23.03 -10.25 0.60
C ASN A 55 -21.65 -10.46 1.22
N PHE A 56 -20.60 -9.97 0.58
CA PHE A 56 -19.27 -9.96 1.17
C PHE A 56 -19.25 -9.14 2.46
N LEU A 57 -19.82 -7.93 2.44
CA LEU A 57 -19.91 -7.08 3.63
C LEU A 57 -20.67 -7.78 4.77
N LYS A 58 -21.81 -8.44 4.46
CA LYS A 58 -22.54 -9.25 5.45
C LYS A 58 -21.68 -10.38 6.04
N ARG A 59 -20.89 -11.06 5.21
CA ARG A 59 -19.97 -12.13 5.66
C ARG A 59 -18.88 -11.57 6.58
N VAL A 60 -18.34 -10.39 6.29
CA VAL A 60 -17.35 -9.70 7.13
C VAL A 60 -17.95 -9.32 8.48
N TRP A 61 -19.16 -8.76 8.51
CA TRP A 61 -19.85 -8.44 9.78
C TRP A 61 -20.13 -9.69 10.61
N LYS A 62 -20.60 -10.77 9.98
CA LYS A 62 -20.81 -12.05 10.64
C LYS A 62 -19.50 -12.59 11.24
N TRP A 63 -18.40 -12.54 10.49
CA TRP A 63 -17.09 -12.94 10.99
C TRP A 63 -16.65 -12.07 12.19
N LYS A 64 -16.92 -10.75 12.14
CA LYS A 64 -16.64 -9.84 13.25
C LYS A 64 -17.47 -10.18 14.48
N GLU A 65 -18.74 -10.51 14.34
CA GLU A 65 -19.59 -10.90 15.49
C GLU A 65 -19.10 -12.21 16.11
N GLU A 66 -18.75 -13.19 15.27
CA GLU A 66 -18.25 -14.48 15.75
C GLU A 66 -16.86 -14.35 16.39
N LYS A 67 -15.94 -13.57 15.81
CA LYS A 67 -14.53 -13.53 16.20
C LYS A 67 -14.13 -12.32 17.05
N GLY A 68 -14.82 -11.20 16.90
CA GLY A 68 -14.48 -9.93 17.56
C GLY A 68 -14.63 -10.00 19.08
N ASP A 69 -15.61 -10.75 19.57
CA ASP A 69 -15.83 -10.90 21.01
C ASP A 69 -14.81 -11.81 21.70
N TYR A 70 -14.10 -12.67 20.95
CA TYR A 70 -13.06 -13.52 21.55
C TYR A 70 -11.95 -12.67 22.19
N ILE A 71 -11.54 -11.57 21.54
CA ILE A 71 -10.50 -10.69 22.08
C ILE A 71 -10.94 -10.10 23.42
N ASN A 72 -12.18 -9.61 23.48
CA ASN A 72 -12.77 -9.05 24.69
C ASN A 72 -12.89 -10.11 25.79
N VAL A 73 -13.31 -11.33 25.46
CA VAL A 73 -13.40 -12.45 26.41
C VAL A 73 -12.02 -12.80 26.98
N HIS A 74 -10.99 -12.88 26.15
CA HIS A 74 -9.63 -13.16 26.63
C HIS A 74 -9.12 -12.05 27.55
N MET A 75 -9.30 -10.78 27.19
CA MET A 75 -8.90 -9.65 28.03
C MET A 75 -9.63 -9.63 29.38
N ARG A 76 -10.94 -9.92 29.40
CA ARG A 76 -11.71 -10.05 30.65
C ARG A 76 -11.22 -11.21 31.51
N ARG A 77 -10.92 -12.36 30.91
CA ARG A 77 -10.36 -13.54 31.61
C ARG A 77 -8.98 -13.26 32.22
N LEU A 78 -8.18 -12.41 31.59
CA LEU A 78 -6.91 -11.93 32.14
C LEU A 78 -7.08 -10.91 33.27
N GLY A 79 -8.31 -10.46 33.55
CA GLY A 79 -8.60 -9.50 34.62
C GLY A 79 -8.30 -8.04 34.24
N ALA A 80 -8.33 -7.68 32.96
CA ALA A 80 -8.11 -6.29 32.53
C ALA A 80 -9.15 -5.35 33.17
N SER A 81 -8.67 -4.28 33.81
CA SER A 81 -9.45 -3.26 34.54
C SER A 81 -9.93 -2.10 33.67
N CYS A 82 -9.99 -2.29 32.35
CA CYS A 82 -10.51 -1.28 31.43
C CYS A 82 -12.02 -1.01 31.65
N ASP A 83 -12.44 0.17 31.22
CA ASP A 83 -13.83 0.61 31.23
C ASP A 83 -14.60 -0.06 30.08
N TRP A 84 -15.10 -1.26 30.37
CA TRP A 84 -15.84 -2.09 29.42
C TRP A 84 -17.14 -1.45 28.93
N ASP A 85 -17.76 -0.56 29.71
CA ASP A 85 -19.01 0.10 29.35
C ASP A 85 -18.79 1.11 28.22
N ARG A 86 -17.55 1.57 28.03
CA ARG A 86 -17.14 2.51 26.98
C ARG A 86 -16.29 1.86 25.89
N SER A 87 -16.40 0.54 25.73
CA SER A 87 -15.73 -0.17 24.63
C SER A 87 -16.23 0.33 23.28
N LEU A 88 -15.31 0.60 22.35
CA LEU A 88 -15.63 1.08 21.01
C LEU A 88 -15.12 0.15 19.91
N PHE A 89 -15.88 0.01 18.83
CA PHE A 89 -15.43 -0.59 17.59
C PHE A 89 -15.29 0.48 16.49
N THR A 90 -14.18 0.41 15.76
CA THR A 90 -13.81 1.43 14.75
C THR A 90 -14.83 1.69 13.63
N LEU A 91 -15.74 0.75 13.31
CA LEU A 91 -16.80 0.96 12.31
C LEU A 91 -18.16 1.30 12.91
N GLU A 92 -18.25 1.52 14.22
CA GLU A 92 -19.46 2.07 14.82
C GLU A 92 -19.76 3.47 14.29
N GLU A 93 -21.04 3.86 14.32
CA GLU A 93 -21.51 5.14 13.81
C GLU A 93 -20.74 6.33 14.41
N ARG A 94 -20.54 6.32 15.73
CA ARG A 94 -19.81 7.38 16.43
C ARG A 94 -18.35 7.51 15.96
N MET A 95 -17.67 6.39 15.73
CA MET A 95 -16.27 6.39 15.28
C MET A 95 -16.17 6.80 13.81
N SER A 96 -17.09 6.31 12.99
CA SER A 96 -17.19 6.67 11.57
C SER A 96 -17.47 8.18 11.40
N ALA A 97 -18.35 8.75 12.21
CA ALA A 97 -18.62 10.18 12.23
C ALA A 97 -17.37 11.01 12.61
N ALA A 98 -16.57 10.53 13.57
CA ALA A 98 -15.32 11.18 13.96
C ALA A 98 -14.29 11.17 12.82
N VAL A 99 -14.18 10.07 12.06
CA VAL A 99 -13.31 9.99 10.88
C VAL A 99 -13.79 10.94 9.78
N ALA A 100 -15.09 10.99 9.52
CA ALA A 100 -15.67 11.90 8.52
C ALA A 100 -15.44 13.38 8.88
N GLU A 101 -15.59 13.73 10.16
CA GLU A 101 -15.27 15.08 10.67
C GLU A 101 -13.79 15.40 10.50
N ALA A 102 -12.90 14.49 10.88
CA ALA A 102 -11.46 14.68 10.75
C ALA A 102 -11.05 14.85 9.27
N PHE A 103 -11.59 14.02 8.38
CA PHE A 103 -11.37 14.12 6.94
C PHE A 103 -11.81 15.48 6.41
N LYS A 104 -13.05 15.91 6.73
CA LYS A 104 -13.57 17.21 6.30
C LYS A 104 -12.70 18.36 6.81
N ARG A 105 -12.32 18.34 8.08
CA ARG A 105 -11.46 19.37 8.68
C ARG A 105 -10.10 19.47 7.99
N LEU A 106 -9.47 18.34 7.68
CA LEU A 106 -8.18 18.31 6.98
C LEU A 106 -8.32 18.75 5.52
N HIS A 107 -9.42 18.39 4.87
CA HIS A 107 -9.75 18.87 3.52
C HIS A 107 -9.99 20.38 3.49
N ASP A 108 -10.77 20.92 4.43
CA ASP A 108 -11.06 22.35 4.54
C ASP A 108 -9.79 23.17 4.84
N GLN A 109 -8.77 22.55 5.45
CA GLN A 109 -7.44 23.13 5.65
C GLN A 109 -6.51 23.02 4.43
N GLY A 110 -6.94 22.38 3.34
CA GLY A 110 -6.13 22.16 2.15
C GLY A 110 -5.05 21.07 2.30
N LEU A 111 -5.13 20.24 3.34
CA LEU A 111 -4.17 19.15 3.60
C LEU A 111 -4.54 17.84 2.88
N ILE A 112 -5.78 17.73 2.39
CA ILE A 112 -6.24 16.58 1.59
C ILE A 112 -6.51 17.06 0.17
N TYR A 113 -5.92 16.38 -0.80
CA TYR A 113 -6.11 16.62 -2.22
C TYR A 113 -6.30 15.30 -2.96
N ARG A 114 -6.77 15.39 -4.21
CA ARG A 114 -6.85 14.27 -5.15
C ARG A 114 -6.00 14.60 -6.37
N GLY A 115 -5.13 13.67 -6.72
CA GLY A 115 -4.28 13.74 -7.90
C GLY A 115 -3.75 12.37 -8.26
N ASP A 116 -2.96 12.31 -9.33
CA ASP A 116 -2.30 11.09 -9.76
C ASP A 116 -0.94 10.98 -9.06
N TYR A 117 -0.68 9.83 -8.47
CA TYR A 117 0.54 9.52 -7.74
C TYR A 117 0.88 8.04 -7.93
N MET A 118 2.17 7.71 -7.94
CA MET A 118 2.61 6.32 -8.03
C MET A 118 2.26 5.60 -6.73
N VAL A 119 1.41 4.59 -6.81
CA VAL A 119 0.99 3.81 -5.64
C VAL A 119 1.54 2.38 -5.72
N SER A 120 1.87 1.83 -4.55
CA SER A 120 2.12 0.39 -4.41
C SER A 120 0.80 -0.35 -4.61
N TRP A 121 0.70 -1.18 -5.64
CA TRP A 121 -0.53 -1.90 -6.00
C TRP A 121 -0.41 -3.40 -5.74
N ARG A 122 -1.43 -4.00 -5.12
CA ARG A 122 -1.49 -5.45 -4.90
C ARG A 122 -2.48 -6.12 -5.87
N PRO A 123 -2.01 -6.86 -6.91
CA PRO A 123 -2.87 -7.43 -7.93
C PRO A 123 -3.91 -8.42 -7.40
N THR A 124 -3.55 -9.23 -6.40
CA THR A 124 -4.45 -10.24 -5.83
C THR A 124 -5.65 -9.63 -5.12
N LEU A 125 -5.44 -8.56 -4.35
CA LEU A 125 -6.51 -7.87 -3.60
C LEU A 125 -7.22 -6.80 -4.44
N ARG A 126 -6.58 -6.36 -5.54
CA ARG A 126 -6.99 -5.25 -6.39
C ARG A 126 -7.17 -3.95 -5.58
N THR A 127 -6.16 -3.61 -4.78
CA THR A 127 -6.14 -2.38 -3.98
C THR A 127 -4.74 -1.79 -3.94
N ALA A 128 -4.68 -0.46 -3.75
CA ALA A 128 -3.47 0.20 -3.32
C ALA A 128 -3.15 -0.18 -1.87
N VAL A 129 -1.86 -0.27 -1.55
CA VAL A 129 -1.32 -0.52 -0.21
C VAL A 129 -0.36 0.61 0.15
N SER A 130 -0.31 0.95 1.44
CA SER A 130 0.67 1.91 1.95
C SER A 130 2.07 1.30 1.91
N ASP A 131 3.11 2.12 1.73
CA ASP A 131 4.50 1.65 1.78
C ASP A 131 4.85 0.99 3.11
N LEU A 132 4.19 1.39 4.21
CA LEU A 132 4.32 0.76 5.53
C LEU A 132 3.77 -0.68 5.59
N GLU A 133 2.93 -1.07 4.63
CA GLU A 133 2.38 -2.42 4.49
C GLU A 133 3.18 -3.29 3.51
N VAL A 134 4.20 -2.72 2.86
CA VAL A 134 5.05 -3.42 1.91
C VAL A 134 6.27 -3.96 2.64
N GLU A 135 6.42 -5.28 2.62
CA GLU A 135 7.61 -5.97 3.12
C GLU A 135 8.58 -6.21 1.96
N LEU A 136 9.84 -5.80 2.13
CA LEU A 136 10.89 -6.02 1.15
C LEU A 136 11.58 -7.36 1.43
N SER A 137 11.70 -8.17 0.39
CA SER A 137 12.44 -9.44 0.42
C SER A 137 13.47 -9.50 -0.70
N GLU A 138 14.63 -10.09 -0.41
CA GLU A 138 15.63 -10.35 -1.44
C GLU A 138 15.23 -11.57 -2.29
N GLU A 139 15.21 -11.38 -3.61
CA GLU A 139 14.95 -12.45 -4.57
C GLU A 139 16.06 -12.52 -5.62
N LYS A 140 16.35 -13.74 -6.10
CA LYS A 140 17.31 -13.92 -7.19
C LYS A 140 16.68 -13.50 -8.52
N GLY A 141 17.04 -12.30 -8.98
CA GLY A 141 16.65 -11.77 -10.28
C GLY A 141 17.65 -12.08 -11.40
N LYS A 142 17.29 -11.65 -12.61
CA LYS A 142 18.19 -11.55 -13.76
C LYS A 142 18.37 -10.09 -14.12
N LEU A 143 19.58 -9.72 -14.52
CA LEU A 143 19.87 -8.39 -15.07
C LEU A 143 20.01 -8.51 -16.58
N TYR A 144 19.14 -7.81 -17.30
CA TYR A 144 19.10 -7.78 -18.75
C TYR A 144 19.83 -6.54 -19.27
N TYR A 145 20.47 -6.65 -20.43
CA TYR A 145 21.15 -5.56 -21.10
C TYR A 145 20.54 -5.35 -22.49
N PHE A 146 20.01 -4.15 -22.72
CA PHE A 146 19.39 -3.73 -23.97
C PHE A 146 20.23 -2.66 -24.65
N ARG A 147 20.07 -2.55 -25.97
CA ARG A 147 20.69 -1.49 -26.77
C ARG A 147 19.58 -0.59 -27.27
N TYR A 148 19.65 0.70 -26.95
CA TYR A 148 18.75 1.73 -27.45
C TYR A 148 19.43 2.50 -28.57
N PRO A 149 19.04 2.27 -29.85
CA PRO A 149 19.57 3.03 -30.97
C PRO A 149 19.27 4.52 -30.82
N LEU A 150 20.26 5.36 -31.13
CA LEU A 150 20.05 6.80 -31.24
C LEU A 150 19.23 7.10 -32.49
N SER A 151 18.30 8.05 -32.40
CA SER A 151 17.43 8.42 -33.52
C SER A 151 18.20 9.01 -34.71
N ASP A 152 19.39 9.57 -34.46
CA ASP A 152 20.31 10.10 -35.48
C ASP A 152 21.14 8.99 -36.18
N GLY A 153 20.98 7.73 -35.78
CA GLY A 153 21.72 6.59 -36.32
C GLY A 153 23.20 6.54 -35.93
N SER A 154 23.66 7.42 -35.04
CA SER A 154 25.09 7.52 -34.67
C SER A 154 25.60 6.40 -33.76
N GLY A 155 24.71 5.53 -33.28
CA GLY A 155 25.07 4.39 -32.44
C GLY A 155 23.91 3.95 -31.55
N PHE A 156 24.24 3.43 -30.37
CA PHE A 156 23.27 3.00 -29.36
C PHE A 156 23.78 3.27 -27.95
N ILE A 157 22.86 3.30 -26.99
CA ILE A 157 23.16 3.36 -25.55
C ILE A 157 22.77 2.02 -24.89
N PRO A 158 23.69 1.38 -24.13
CA PRO A 158 23.36 0.19 -23.36
C PRO A 158 22.55 0.57 -22.10
N VAL A 159 21.44 -0.11 -21.87
CA VAL A 159 20.58 0.05 -20.69
C VAL A 159 20.51 -1.28 -19.96
N ALA A 160 20.66 -1.26 -18.64
CA ALA A 160 20.54 -2.44 -17.79
C ALA A 160 19.24 -2.35 -16.96
N THR A 161 18.41 -3.38 -17.01
CA THR A 161 17.14 -3.43 -16.26
C THR A 161 16.84 -4.84 -15.76
N THR A 162 16.12 -4.96 -14.65
CA THR A 162 15.65 -6.24 -14.11
C THR A 162 14.27 -6.65 -14.63
N PRO A 163 13.29 -5.73 -14.82
CA PRO A 163 12.07 -6.01 -15.56
C PRO A 163 12.18 -5.59 -17.04
N PRO A 164 12.40 -6.50 -18.00
CA PRO A 164 12.42 -6.15 -19.41
C PRO A 164 11.06 -5.67 -19.96
N GLU A 165 9.95 -5.99 -19.30
CA GLU A 165 8.59 -5.63 -19.72
C GLU A 165 8.27 -4.13 -19.58
N ILE A 166 8.99 -3.38 -18.74
CA ILE A 166 8.74 -1.94 -18.54
C ILE A 166 9.33 -1.07 -19.65
N ILE A 167 10.15 -1.64 -20.53
CA ILE A 167 10.80 -0.92 -21.64
C ILE A 167 9.78 -0.20 -22.53
N LEU A 168 8.59 -0.78 -22.69
CA LEU A 168 7.49 -0.18 -23.45
C LEU A 168 6.85 1.03 -22.77
N GLY A 169 7.16 1.27 -21.50
CA GLY A 169 6.74 2.43 -20.72
C GLY A 169 7.85 3.48 -20.54
N ASP A 170 9.02 3.29 -21.15
CA ASP A 170 10.15 4.21 -20.99
C ASP A 170 9.84 5.59 -21.58
N THR A 171 9.89 6.61 -20.72
CA THR A 171 9.66 8.02 -21.10
C THR A 171 10.95 8.80 -21.25
N ALA A 172 11.99 8.46 -20.47
CA ALA A 172 13.33 9.02 -20.57
C ALA A 172 14.41 7.97 -20.27
N LEU A 173 15.60 8.15 -20.84
CA LEU A 173 16.81 7.46 -20.42
C LEU A 173 17.64 8.38 -19.53
N CYS A 174 18.09 7.84 -18.41
CA CYS A 174 18.78 8.62 -17.38
C CYS A 174 20.27 8.31 -17.38
N VAL A 175 21.12 9.33 -17.51
CA VAL A 175 22.58 9.22 -17.41
C VAL A 175 23.12 10.06 -16.26
N HIS A 176 24.17 9.58 -15.59
CA HIS A 176 24.76 10.34 -14.48
C HIS A 176 25.48 11.60 -15.01
N PRO A 177 25.26 12.80 -14.44
CA PRO A 177 25.79 14.05 -14.98
C PRO A 177 27.33 14.13 -15.01
N ALA A 178 28.00 13.49 -14.05
CA ALA A 178 29.46 13.42 -14.01
C ALA A 178 30.06 12.25 -14.83
N ASP A 179 29.24 11.45 -15.52
CA ASP A 179 29.74 10.36 -16.36
C ASP A 179 30.09 10.89 -17.75
N GLU A 180 31.37 11.21 -17.94
CA GLU A 180 31.90 11.73 -19.21
C GLU A 180 31.57 10.82 -20.39
N ARG A 181 31.47 9.50 -20.17
CA ARG A 181 31.19 8.50 -21.22
C ARG A 181 29.84 8.69 -21.89
N TYR A 182 28.87 9.30 -21.21
CA TYR A 182 27.50 9.48 -21.72
C TYR A 182 27.05 10.93 -21.81
N SER A 183 27.87 11.88 -21.34
CA SER A 183 27.61 13.32 -21.38
C SER A 183 27.19 13.83 -22.77
N GLN A 184 27.82 13.33 -23.85
CA GLN A 184 27.50 13.75 -25.22
C GLN A 184 26.13 13.31 -25.73
N TYR A 185 25.44 12.41 -25.02
CA TYR A 185 24.12 11.93 -25.43
C TYR A 185 22.97 12.68 -24.75
N VAL A 186 23.24 13.52 -23.75
CA VAL A 186 22.21 14.33 -23.09
C VAL A 186 21.53 15.24 -24.10
N GLY A 187 20.20 15.24 -24.11
CA GLY A 187 19.37 15.98 -25.06
C GLY A 187 19.19 15.30 -26.43
N LYS A 188 19.86 14.17 -26.69
CA LYS A 188 19.54 13.32 -27.85
C LYS A 188 18.32 12.45 -27.56
N THR A 189 17.72 11.95 -28.63
CA THR A 189 16.60 11.01 -28.59
C THR A 189 17.04 9.61 -29.02
N VAL A 190 16.42 8.59 -28.41
CA VAL A 190 16.55 7.20 -28.83
C VAL A 190 15.23 6.70 -29.38
N VAL A 191 15.30 5.69 -30.23
CA VAL A 191 14.12 5.00 -30.79
C VAL A 191 14.17 3.55 -30.36
N PHE A 192 13.13 3.10 -29.69
CA PHE A 192 12.94 1.68 -29.43
C PHE A 192 12.25 1.02 -30.64
N GLN A 193 12.95 0.11 -31.33
CA GLN A 193 12.38 -0.62 -32.46
C GLN A 193 11.62 -1.85 -31.97
N LEU A 194 10.30 -1.79 -32.06
CA LEU A 194 9.43 -2.94 -31.88
C LEU A 194 9.52 -3.89 -33.10
N PRO A 195 9.29 -5.20 -32.93
CA PRO A 195 9.11 -6.12 -34.06
C PRO A 195 8.06 -5.59 -35.05
N ASP A 196 8.25 -5.86 -36.33
CA ASP A 196 7.48 -5.27 -37.45
C ASP A 196 5.96 -5.38 -37.28
N GLU A 197 5.47 -6.43 -36.63
CA GLU A 197 4.06 -6.73 -36.35
C GLU A 197 3.38 -5.70 -35.42
N ILE A 198 4.15 -4.95 -34.60
CA ILE A 198 3.67 -3.95 -33.64
C ILE A 198 4.11 -2.53 -34.05
N SER A 199 5.14 -2.43 -34.90
CA SER A 199 5.84 -1.21 -35.30
C SER A 199 5.01 -0.14 -36.01
N GLN A 200 3.86 -0.49 -36.61
CA GLN A 200 3.10 0.43 -37.46
C GLN A 200 2.42 1.59 -36.70
N SER A 201 2.51 1.65 -35.36
CA SER A 201 1.71 2.59 -34.56
C SER A 201 2.41 3.29 -33.39
N LEU A 202 3.68 2.97 -33.07
CA LEU A 202 4.41 3.61 -31.97
C LEU A 202 5.84 3.97 -32.35
N GLU A 203 6.09 5.26 -32.61
CA GLU A 203 7.41 5.86 -32.46
C GLU A 203 7.55 6.36 -31.02
N MET A 204 8.27 5.61 -30.18
CA MET A 204 8.66 6.10 -28.85
C MET A 204 9.98 6.85 -28.99
N ASN A 205 9.89 8.19 -29.06
CA ASN A 205 11.05 9.06 -28.92
C ASN A 205 11.28 9.32 -27.43
N THR A 206 12.33 8.72 -26.90
CA THR A 206 12.71 8.84 -25.49
C THR A 206 13.87 9.82 -25.36
N LEU A 207 13.72 10.84 -24.51
CA LEU A 207 14.77 11.85 -24.27
C LEU A 207 15.84 11.27 -23.34
N ILE A 208 17.11 11.60 -23.60
CA ILE A 208 18.19 11.30 -22.66
C ILE A 208 18.39 12.51 -21.74
N GLU A 209 18.13 12.29 -20.45
CA GLU A 209 18.24 13.30 -19.40
C GLU A 209 19.42 13.01 -18.47
N SER A 210 20.04 14.08 -17.97
CA SER A 210 20.99 13.95 -16.87
C SER A 210 20.24 13.74 -15.56
N LEU A 211 20.64 12.74 -14.76
CA LEU A 211 20.24 12.58 -13.36
C LEU A 211 20.81 13.71 -12.49
N GLY A 212 20.37 14.95 -12.74
CA GLY A 212 20.47 15.99 -11.73
C GLY A 212 19.44 15.66 -10.67
N LEU A 213 19.89 15.18 -9.50
CA LEU A 213 19.11 14.90 -8.28
C LEU A 213 17.59 14.86 -8.53
N VAL A 214 17.12 13.72 -9.05
CA VAL A 214 15.70 13.39 -9.02
C VAL A 214 15.36 13.20 -7.56
N HIS A 215 14.75 14.23 -6.95
CA HIS A 215 14.10 14.16 -5.66
C HIS A 215 12.77 13.41 -5.78
#